data_AF-A0A540V304-F1
#
_entry.id   AF-A0A540V304-F1
#
_cell.length_a   1.000
_cell.length_b   1.000
_cell.length_c   1.000
_cell.angle_alpha   90.00
_cell.angle_beta   90.00
_cell.angle_gamma   90.00
#
_symmetry.space_group_name_H-M   'P 1'
#
loop_
_entity.id
_entity.type
_entity.pdbx_description
1 polymer ?
#
loop_
_entity_poly.entity_id
_entity_poly.type
_entity_poly.pdbx_seq_one_letter_code
_entity_poly.pdbx_strand_id
1 'polypeptide(L)'
;ELDRWKEFFDTIESKPLTPEQRLSVVVDEDATLVLAGAGSGKTSVITAKAAYLVTAGIRQPEEILLLAFAKNAAEEMSERVEARSGVPIIARTFHAIAYDIIGIVEGSKPALADHATDDMAFTNLIKQILKDLVHQLSEVSRAIIQFFAHFLVEPKTEWDFQTKHDFYTHMETQDLRTLQGERVKSYEELQIANWLYENGVEYEYEPIYEHKIAETGRREYQPDFRLVESGIYIEHFGVRRQKMADGSERLITAPFVDRDEYLAGMEWKRQVHAKHDTTLIETYSYERQEGRLLTGLAEKLAPHVTLKPRPVDTIYDRIVELKQVDDFSKMLGTFLRKFKSGGYSLQDCETKS
;
A
#
# COMPACT_ATOMS: atom_id res chain seq x y z
N GLU A 1 -19.27 34.32 -44.14
CA GLU A 1 -19.39 33.12 -43.28
C GLU A 1 -19.80 33.42 -41.83
N LEU A 2 -19.06 34.22 -41.06
CA LEU A 2 -19.39 34.49 -39.64
C LEU A 2 -20.83 35.01 -39.42
N ASP A 3 -21.28 35.97 -40.24
CA ASP A 3 -22.65 36.50 -40.15
C ASP A 3 -23.71 35.49 -40.65
N ARG A 4 -23.36 34.70 -41.67
CA ARG A 4 -24.25 33.69 -42.26
C ARG A 4 -24.60 32.59 -41.25
N TRP A 5 -23.64 32.20 -40.42
CA TRP A 5 -23.77 31.14 -39.42
C TRP A 5 -23.95 31.68 -38.00
N LYS A 6 -24.38 32.95 -37.86
CA LYS A 6 -24.51 33.60 -36.56
C LYS A 6 -25.39 32.81 -35.59
N GLU A 7 -26.58 32.39 -36.03
CA GLU A 7 -27.52 31.63 -35.20
C GLU A 7 -26.92 30.31 -34.73
N PHE A 8 -26.22 29.59 -35.62
CA PHE A 8 -25.48 28.39 -35.24
C PHE A 8 -24.46 28.70 -34.15
N PHE A 9 -23.61 29.72 -34.30
CA PHE A 9 -22.62 30.06 -33.28
C PHE A 9 -23.20 30.56 -31.96
N ASP A 10 -24.40 31.14 -31.98
CA ASP A 10 -25.10 31.62 -30.80
C ASP A 10 -25.75 30.47 -30.00
N THR A 11 -26.01 29.32 -30.63
CA THR A 11 -26.84 28.24 -30.07
C THR A 11 -26.17 26.86 -30.00
N ILE A 12 -25.05 26.65 -30.70
CA ILE A 12 -24.34 25.37 -30.78
C ILE A 12 -23.80 24.86 -29.43
N GLU A 13 -23.67 25.76 -28.47
CA GLU A 13 -23.16 25.53 -27.13
C GLU A 13 -24.09 26.14 -26.09
N SER A 14 -23.93 25.75 -24.83
CA SER A 14 -24.70 26.34 -23.72
C SER A 14 -24.50 27.86 -23.58
N LYS A 15 -23.41 28.40 -24.13
CA LYS A 15 -23.14 29.83 -24.26
C LYS A 15 -22.72 30.13 -25.70
N PRO A 16 -23.07 31.31 -26.24
CA PRO A 16 -22.60 31.75 -27.54
C PRO A 16 -21.07 31.70 -27.64
N LEU A 17 -20.55 31.22 -28.77
CA LEU A 17 -19.10 31.21 -29.01
C LEU A 17 -18.56 32.65 -29.09
N THR A 18 -17.36 32.89 -28.57
CA THR A 18 -16.68 34.20 -28.71
C THR A 18 -16.26 34.44 -30.17
N PRO A 19 -15.99 35.70 -30.58
CA PRO A 19 -15.52 35.98 -31.93
C PRO A 19 -14.31 35.15 -32.37
N GLU A 20 -13.34 34.93 -31.49
CA GLU A 20 -12.13 34.14 -31.76
C GLU A 20 -12.44 32.65 -31.92
N GLN A 21 -13.37 32.12 -31.12
CA GLN A 21 -13.84 30.74 -31.23
C GLN A 21 -14.60 30.54 -32.55
N ARG A 22 -15.47 31.48 -32.94
CA ARG A 22 -16.18 31.43 -34.23
C ARG A 22 -15.21 31.45 -35.40
N LEU A 23 -14.20 32.33 -35.33
CA LEU A 23 -13.14 32.38 -36.33
C LEU A 23 -12.42 31.04 -36.43
N SER A 24 -12.05 30.45 -35.30
CA SER A 24 -11.39 29.13 -35.25
C SER A 24 -12.24 28.00 -35.85
N VAL A 25 -13.57 28.13 -35.80
CA VAL A 25 -14.51 27.16 -36.40
C VAL A 25 -14.59 27.30 -37.92
N VAL A 26 -14.68 28.54 -38.45
CA VAL A 26 -14.86 28.77 -39.89
C VAL A 26 -13.57 28.73 -40.70
N VAL A 27 -12.41 28.87 -40.06
CA VAL A 27 -11.10 28.76 -40.73
C VAL A 27 -10.92 27.31 -41.21
N ASP A 28 -10.86 27.13 -42.53
CA ASP A 28 -10.70 25.84 -43.22
C ASP A 28 -9.36 25.80 -43.97
N GLU A 29 -8.27 26.05 -43.26
CA GLU A 29 -6.90 25.91 -43.75
C GLU A 29 -6.38 24.48 -43.49
N ASP A 30 -5.44 24.01 -44.31
CA ASP A 30 -4.86 22.66 -44.23
C ASP A 30 -4.28 22.34 -42.83
N ALA A 31 -3.69 23.34 -42.17
CA ALA A 31 -3.14 23.23 -40.82
C ALA A 31 -3.53 24.44 -39.97
N THR A 32 -4.21 24.19 -38.86
CA THR A 32 -4.63 25.25 -37.92
C THR A 32 -4.25 24.86 -36.49
N LEU A 33 -3.54 25.74 -35.79
CA LEU A 33 -3.22 25.58 -34.36
C LEU A 33 -4.03 26.55 -33.52
N VAL A 34 -4.88 26.02 -32.64
CA VAL A 34 -5.68 26.81 -31.69
C VAL A 34 -5.01 26.80 -30.32
N LEU A 35 -4.40 27.91 -29.92
CA LEU A 35 -3.79 28.09 -28.60
C LEU A 35 -4.84 28.56 -27.60
N ALA A 36 -4.99 27.83 -26.49
CA ALA A 36 -6.10 28.08 -25.56
C ALA A 36 -5.77 27.66 -24.11
N GLY A 37 -6.00 28.60 -23.19
CA GLY A 37 -5.84 28.40 -21.75
C GLY A 37 -6.80 27.36 -21.14
N ALA A 38 -6.60 26.99 -19.89
CA ALA A 38 -7.54 26.13 -19.16
C ALA A 38 -8.93 26.82 -19.10
N GLY A 39 -10.00 26.04 -19.28
CA GLY A 39 -11.38 26.56 -19.21
C GLY A 39 -11.85 27.43 -20.38
N SER A 40 -11.04 27.69 -21.40
CA SER A 40 -11.40 28.59 -22.52
C SER A 40 -12.27 27.95 -23.62
N GLY A 41 -12.87 26.78 -23.36
CA GLY A 41 -13.76 26.11 -24.33
C GLY A 41 -13.05 25.38 -25.48
N LYS A 42 -11.84 24.83 -25.30
CA LYS A 42 -11.12 24.05 -26.34
C LYS A 42 -11.99 22.96 -26.99
N THR A 43 -12.59 22.12 -26.16
CA THR A 43 -13.47 21.04 -26.60
C THR A 43 -14.69 21.58 -27.35
N SER A 44 -15.22 22.72 -26.91
CA SER A 44 -16.33 23.41 -27.57
C SER A 44 -15.99 23.84 -28.99
N VAL A 45 -14.80 24.43 -29.20
CA VAL A 45 -14.33 24.81 -30.53
C VAL A 45 -14.16 23.60 -31.44
N ILE A 46 -13.51 22.53 -30.97
CA ILE A 46 -13.30 21.30 -31.76
C ILE A 46 -14.65 20.69 -32.18
N THR A 47 -15.57 20.57 -31.23
CA THR A 47 -16.89 19.98 -31.48
C THR A 47 -17.72 20.85 -32.43
N ALA A 48 -17.72 22.17 -32.22
CA ALA A 48 -18.43 23.12 -33.08
C ALA A 48 -17.84 23.14 -34.50
N LYS A 49 -16.53 22.97 -34.65
CA LYS A 49 -15.88 22.85 -35.97
C LYS A 49 -16.32 21.60 -36.71
N ALA A 50 -16.31 20.44 -36.07
CA ALA A 50 -16.79 19.21 -36.68
C ALA A 50 -18.27 19.32 -37.11
N ALA A 51 -19.12 19.87 -36.23
CA ALA A 51 -20.53 20.10 -36.54
C ALA A 51 -20.73 21.09 -37.69
N TYR A 52 -19.99 22.21 -37.70
CA TYR A 52 -20.01 23.20 -38.78
C TYR A 52 -19.65 22.58 -40.13
N LEU A 53 -18.55 21.83 -40.21
CA LEU A 53 -18.08 21.23 -41.46
C LEU A 53 -19.14 20.30 -42.10
N VAL A 54 -19.83 19.51 -41.29
CA VAL A 54 -20.89 18.60 -41.76
C VAL A 54 -22.18 19.37 -42.09
N THR A 55 -22.65 20.22 -41.19
CA THR A 55 -23.91 20.98 -41.40
C THR A 55 -23.82 21.95 -42.57
N ALA A 56 -22.64 22.52 -42.84
CA ALA A 56 -22.38 23.37 -43.99
C ALA A 56 -22.20 22.58 -45.30
N GLY A 57 -22.13 21.26 -45.25
CA GLY A 57 -21.89 20.39 -46.41
C GLY A 57 -20.47 20.52 -46.99
N ILE A 58 -19.51 20.97 -46.18
CA ILE A 58 -18.11 21.13 -46.58
C ILE A 58 -17.39 19.77 -46.57
N ARG A 59 -17.72 18.91 -45.59
CA ARG A 59 -17.18 17.56 -45.45
C ARG A 59 -18.27 16.56 -45.12
N GLN A 60 -18.10 15.32 -45.56
CA GLN A 60 -18.90 14.19 -45.10
C GLN A 60 -18.41 13.72 -43.72
N PRO A 61 -19.29 13.14 -42.88
CA PRO A 61 -18.92 12.65 -41.55
C PRO A 61 -17.72 11.68 -41.55
N GLU A 62 -17.66 10.77 -42.53
CA GLU A 62 -16.58 9.80 -42.70
C GLU A 62 -15.22 10.40 -43.09
N GLU A 63 -15.20 11.66 -43.54
CA GLU A 63 -13.97 12.40 -43.85
C GLU A 63 -13.36 13.06 -42.60
N ILE A 64 -14.07 13.04 -41.47
CA ILE A 64 -13.67 13.72 -40.23
C ILE A 64 -13.16 12.71 -39.20
N LEU A 65 -11.89 12.83 -38.81
CA LEU A 65 -11.31 12.10 -37.70
C LEU A 65 -11.16 13.01 -36.47
N LEU A 66 -11.89 12.67 -35.40
CA LEU A 66 -11.73 13.31 -34.10
C LEU A 66 -10.90 12.44 -33.15
N LEU A 67 -9.87 13.03 -32.54
CA LEU A 67 -8.97 12.33 -31.63
C LEU A 67 -8.99 12.95 -30.22
N ALA A 68 -9.05 12.09 -29.22
CA ALA A 68 -8.91 12.45 -27.80
C ALA A 68 -7.91 11.54 -27.09
N PHE A 69 -7.35 12.01 -25.97
CA PHE A 69 -6.41 11.20 -25.18
C PHE A 69 -7.10 10.12 -24.34
N ALA A 70 -8.21 10.47 -23.68
CA ALA A 70 -8.95 9.59 -22.78
C ALA A 70 -10.23 9.07 -23.43
N LYS A 71 -10.63 7.84 -23.06
CA LYS A 71 -11.86 7.20 -23.56
C LYS A 71 -13.10 8.05 -23.27
N ASN A 72 -13.27 8.50 -22.02
CA ASN A 72 -14.41 9.33 -21.61
C ASN A 72 -14.46 10.66 -22.39
N ALA A 73 -13.31 11.23 -22.73
CA ALA A 73 -13.25 12.46 -23.52
C ALA A 73 -13.64 12.23 -24.99
N ALA A 74 -13.32 11.05 -25.55
CA ALA A 74 -13.78 10.66 -26.88
C ALA A 74 -15.30 10.41 -26.90
N GLU A 75 -15.83 9.73 -25.88
CA GLU A 75 -17.28 9.50 -25.73
C GLU A 75 -18.04 10.83 -25.61
N GLU A 76 -17.62 11.71 -24.69
CA GLU A 76 -18.22 13.04 -24.54
C GLU A 76 -18.16 13.84 -25.86
N MET A 77 -17.03 13.84 -26.56
CA MET A 77 -16.89 14.56 -27.82
C MET A 77 -17.83 14.00 -28.90
N SER A 78 -18.00 12.68 -28.97
CA SER A 78 -18.87 12.01 -29.95
C SER A 78 -20.34 12.39 -29.71
N GLU A 79 -20.82 12.20 -28.48
CA GLU A 79 -22.19 12.54 -28.07
C GLU A 79 -22.48 14.02 -28.33
N ARG A 80 -21.50 14.87 -28.02
CA ARG A 80 -21.62 16.31 -28.17
C ARG A 80 -21.69 16.74 -29.63
N VAL A 81 -20.92 16.13 -30.54
CA VAL A 81 -21.01 16.44 -31.98
C VAL A 81 -22.34 15.95 -32.56
N GLU A 82 -22.77 14.75 -32.19
CA GLU A 82 -24.02 14.16 -32.68
C GLU A 82 -25.24 14.99 -32.24
N ALA A 83 -25.32 15.35 -30.95
CA ALA A 83 -26.39 16.17 -30.42
C ALA A 83 -26.53 17.55 -31.10
N ARG A 84 -25.44 18.03 -31.72
CA ARG A 84 -25.33 19.37 -32.30
C ARG A 84 -25.53 19.43 -33.80
N SER A 85 -24.97 18.44 -34.50
CA SER A 85 -25.04 18.36 -35.96
C SER A 85 -26.22 17.53 -36.44
N GLY A 86 -26.80 16.70 -35.56
CA GLY A 86 -27.77 15.67 -35.93
C GLY A 86 -27.13 14.49 -36.67
N VAL A 87 -25.80 14.46 -36.77
CA VAL A 87 -25.04 13.47 -37.52
C VAL A 87 -23.96 12.86 -36.62
N PRO A 88 -23.88 11.53 -36.50
CA PRO A 88 -22.90 10.91 -35.62
C PRO A 88 -21.49 11.03 -36.20
N ILE A 89 -20.58 11.66 -35.45
CA ILE A 89 -19.13 11.66 -35.72
C ILE A 89 -18.43 11.03 -34.52
N ILE A 90 -17.82 9.87 -34.73
CA ILE A 90 -17.21 9.09 -33.66
C ILE A 90 -15.79 9.59 -33.42
N ALA A 91 -15.58 10.23 -32.26
CA ALA A 91 -14.23 10.50 -31.77
C ALA A 91 -13.60 9.22 -31.21
N ARG A 92 -12.29 9.11 -31.39
CA ARG A 92 -11.49 7.93 -31.02
C ARG A 92 -10.28 8.32 -30.21
N THR A 93 -9.75 7.38 -29.45
CA THR A 93 -8.41 7.53 -28.87
C THR A 93 -7.34 7.12 -29.86
N PHE A 94 -6.11 7.60 -29.68
CA PHE A 94 -4.95 7.16 -30.47
C PHE A 94 -4.79 5.63 -30.46
N HIS A 95 -5.04 4.99 -29.32
CA HIS A 95 -4.98 3.53 -29.21
C HIS A 95 -6.11 2.85 -30.01
N ALA A 96 -7.34 3.38 -29.94
CA ALA A 96 -8.47 2.81 -30.67
C ALA A 96 -8.28 2.87 -32.19
N ILE A 97 -7.77 4.00 -32.72
CA ILE A 97 -7.48 4.10 -34.15
C ILE A 97 -6.35 3.17 -34.57
N ALA A 98 -5.26 3.09 -33.81
CA ALA A 98 -4.14 2.20 -34.13
C ALA A 98 -4.57 0.73 -34.13
N TYR A 99 -5.38 0.32 -33.14
CA TYR A 99 -5.90 -1.04 -33.02
C TYR A 99 -6.82 -1.42 -34.20
N ASP A 100 -7.64 -0.48 -34.67
CA ASP A 100 -8.48 -0.67 -35.85
C ASP A 100 -7.66 -0.75 -37.14
N ILE A 101 -6.64 0.11 -37.30
CA ILE A 101 -5.72 0.05 -38.45
C ILE A 101 -5.04 -1.32 -38.51
N ILE A 102 -4.51 -1.82 -37.39
CA ILE A 102 -3.89 -3.15 -37.33
C ILE A 102 -4.90 -4.22 -37.73
N GLY A 103 -6.13 -4.17 -37.21
CA GLY A 103 -7.17 -5.14 -37.59
C GLY A 103 -7.50 -5.14 -39.07
N ILE A 104 -7.55 -3.97 -39.71
CA ILE A 104 -7.82 -3.81 -41.14
C ILE A 104 -6.65 -4.36 -41.97
N VAL A 105 -5.41 -4.05 -41.57
CA VAL A 105 -4.20 -4.40 -42.34
C VAL A 105 -3.79 -5.86 -42.15
N GLU A 106 -3.79 -6.36 -40.91
CA GLU A 106 -3.34 -7.71 -40.54
C GLU A 106 -4.47 -8.75 -40.55
N GLY A 107 -5.72 -8.33 -40.76
CA GLY A 107 -6.90 -9.20 -40.75
C GLY A 107 -7.37 -9.65 -39.36
N SER A 108 -6.63 -9.30 -38.29
CA SER A 108 -7.03 -9.53 -36.92
C SER A 108 -6.42 -8.48 -35.99
N LYS A 109 -7.10 -8.17 -34.89
CA LYS A 109 -6.57 -7.26 -33.88
C LYS A 109 -5.71 -8.05 -32.89
N PRO A 110 -4.52 -7.58 -32.50
CA PRO A 110 -3.62 -8.33 -31.65
C PRO A 110 -4.24 -8.51 -30.27
N ALA A 111 -4.22 -9.72 -29.73
CA ALA A 111 -4.68 -9.94 -28.37
C ALA A 111 -3.85 -9.08 -27.40
N LEU A 112 -4.51 -8.23 -26.63
CA LEU A 112 -3.88 -7.65 -25.44
C LEU A 112 -3.57 -8.80 -24.49
N ALA A 113 -2.46 -8.70 -23.75
CA ALA A 113 -2.15 -9.73 -22.76
C ALA A 113 -3.33 -9.90 -21.79
N ASP A 114 -3.65 -11.13 -21.40
CA ASP A 114 -4.86 -11.43 -20.60
C ASP A 114 -4.96 -10.60 -19.30
N HIS A 115 -3.80 -10.30 -18.71
CA HIS A 115 -3.67 -9.47 -17.51
C HIS A 115 -3.74 -7.95 -17.75
N ALA A 116 -3.78 -7.50 -19.00
CA ALA A 116 -3.84 -6.07 -19.34
C ALA A 116 -5.24 -5.48 -19.10
N THR A 117 -6.28 -6.31 -19.13
CA THR A 117 -7.68 -5.90 -18.95
C THR A 117 -8.35 -6.53 -17.73
N ASP A 118 -7.67 -7.43 -17.02
CA ASP A 118 -8.16 -8.11 -15.82
C ASP A 118 -7.20 -7.85 -14.64
N ASP A 119 -7.66 -7.03 -13.68
CA ASP A 119 -6.92 -6.69 -12.47
C ASP A 119 -6.63 -7.90 -11.58
N MET A 120 -7.53 -8.90 -11.57
CA MET A 120 -7.35 -10.13 -10.81
C MET A 120 -6.27 -11.00 -11.46
N ALA A 121 -6.31 -11.15 -12.79
CA ALA A 121 -5.26 -11.85 -13.54
C ALA A 121 -3.90 -11.17 -13.38
N PHE A 122 -3.85 -9.83 -13.40
CA PHE A 122 -2.62 -9.07 -13.14
C PHE A 122 -2.08 -9.29 -11.73
N THR A 123 -2.96 -9.24 -10.72
CA THR A 123 -2.55 -9.48 -9.33
C THR A 123 -2.01 -10.91 -9.16
N ASN A 124 -2.64 -11.91 -9.79
CA ASN A 124 -2.15 -13.29 -9.75
C ASN A 124 -0.80 -13.46 -10.46
N LEU A 125 -0.56 -12.75 -11.57
CA LEU A 125 0.74 -12.72 -12.23
C LEU A 125 1.82 -12.16 -11.30
N ILE A 126 1.55 -11.05 -10.60
CA ILE A 126 2.49 -10.47 -9.64
C ILE A 126 2.78 -11.45 -8.49
N LYS A 127 1.75 -12.11 -7.95
CA LYS A 127 1.93 -13.14 -6.92
C LYS A 127 2.83 -14.29 -7.40
N GLN A 128 2.61 -14.77 -8.63
CA GLN A 128 3.41 -15.84 -9.20
C GLN A 128 4.87 -15.40 -9.38
N ILE A 129 5.11 -14.19 -9.90
CA ILE A 129 6.46 -13.64 -10.03
C ILE A 129 7.15 -13.52 -8.66
N LEU A 130 6.44 -13.03 -7.63
CA LEU A 130 7.00 -12.94 -6.29
C LEU A 130 7.37 -14.32 -5.73
N LYS A 131 6.50 -15.32 -5.93
CA LYS A 131 6.77 -16.69 -5.53
C LYS A 131 8.01 -17.25 -6.24
N ASP A 132 8.10 -17.08 -7.56
CA ASP A 132 9.24 -17.57 -8.34
C ASP A 132 10.55 -16.88 -7.91
N LEU A 133 10.52 -15.57 -7.68
CA LEU A 133 11.67 -14.80 -7.21
C LEU A 133 12.14 -15.26 -5.81
N VAL A 134 11.20 -15.50 -4.90
CA VAL A 134 11.50 -16.01 -3.55
C VAL A 134 12.19 -17.38 -3.63
N HIS A 135 11.72 -18.26 -4.51
CA HIS A 135 12.29 -19.60 -4.67
C HIS A 135 13.66 -19.59 -5.38
N GLN A 136 13.90 -18.64 -6.28
CA GLN A 136 15.12 -18.62 -7.11
C GLN A 136 16.23 -17.74 -6.55
N LEU A 137 15.90 -16.68 -5.79
CA LEU A 137 16.85 -15.66 -5.35
C LEU A 137 16.80 -15.50 -3.84
N SER A 138 17.78 -16.10 -3.15
CA SER A 138 17.88 -16.09 -1.68
C SER A 138 17.88 -14.68 -1.06
N GLU A 139 18.56 -13.72 -1.70
CA GLU A 139 18.61 -12.32 -1.24
C GLU A 139 17.23 -11.64 -1.31
N VAL A 140 16.50 -11.86 -2.41
CA VAL A 140 15.15 -11.30 -2.58
C VAL A 140 14.20 -11.91 -1.57
N SER A 141 14.32 -13.22 -1.35
CA SER A 141 13.54 -13.93 -0.35
C SER A 141 13.76 -13.39 1.06
N ARG A 142 15.02 -13.20 1.46
CA ARG A 142 15.36 -12.63 2.76
C ARG A 142 14.78 -11.22 2.93
N ALA A 143 14.89 -10.37 1.91
CA ALA A 143 14.34 -9.02 1.94
C ALA A 143 12.81 -9.01 2.06
N ILE A 144 12.12 -9.89 1.31
CA ILE A 144 10.67 -10.03 1.36
C ILE A 144 10.23 -10.51 2.74
N ILE A 145 10.83 -11.58 3.27
CA ILE A 145 10.50 -12.09 4.61
C ILE A 145 10.75 -11.01 5.66
N GLN A 146 11.90 -10.35 5.62
CA GLN A 146 12.23 -9.29 6.57
C GLN A 146 11.21 -8.15 6.49
N PHE A 147 10.73 -7.79 5.29
CA PHE A 147 9.67 -6.81 5.11
C PHE A 147 8.35 -7.26 5.76
N PHE A 148 7.86 -8.46 5.44
CA PHE A 148 6.59 -8.96 5.96
C PHE A 148 6.61 -9.26 7.46
N ALA A 149 7.72 -9.80 7.97
CA ALA A 149 7.85 -10.20 9.35
C ALA A 149 8.16 -9.02 10.30
N HIS A 150 8.79 -7.95 9.81
CA HIS A 150 9.33 -6.89 10.68
C HIS A 150 9.01 -5.45 10.27
N PHE A 151 8.66 -5.17 9.02
CA PHE A 151 8.48 -3.81 8.48
C PHE A 151 7.10 -3.54 7.86
N LEU A 152 6.15 -4.47 7.97
CA LEU A 152 4.85 -4.37 7.30
C LEU A 152 4.04 -3.13 7.71
N VAL A 153 4.33 -2.57 8.89
CA VAL A 153 3.65 -1.40 9.43
C VAL A 153 4.68 -0.45 10.02
N GLU A 154 4.67 0.82 9.59
CA GLU A 154 5.39 1.88 10.30
C GLU A 154 4.62 2.18 11.59
N PRO A 155 5.11 1.73 12.76
CA PRO A 155 4.22 1.54 13.88
C PRO A 155 4.17 2.77 14.76
N LYS A 156 2.96 3.33 14.92
CA LYS A 156 2.66 4.15 16.08
C LYS A 156 2.75 3.28 17.33
N THR A 157 3.61 3.67 18.24
CA THR A 157 3.86 3.03 19.53
C THR A 157 2.98 3.66 20.62
N GLU A 158 2.98 3.08 21.82
CA GLU A 158 2.29 3.65 22.98
C GLU A 158 2.66 5.12 23.26
N TRP A 159 3.86 5.56 22.87
CA TRP A 159 4.32 6.93 23.05
C TRP A 159 3.70 7.94 22.08
N ASP A 160 3.04 7.46 21.02
CA ASP A 160 2.40 8.30 20.01
C ASP A 160 0.96 8.68 20.39
N PHE A 161 0.48 8.22 21.57
CA PHE A 161 -0.87 8.43 22.05
C PHE A 161 -0.90 9.06 23.44
N GLN A 162 -1.92 9.88 23.68
CA GLN A 162 -2.14 10.55 24.96
C GLN A 162 -2.97 9.73 25.94
N THR A 163 -3.81 8.82 25.44
CA THR A 163 -4.69 7.99 26.27
C THR A 163 -4.53 6.52 25.93
N LYS A 164 -4.77 5.68 26.95
CA LYS A 164 -4.81 4.22 26.80
C LYS A 164 -5.84 3.82 25.74
N HIS A 165 -7.05 4.41 25.78
CA HIS A 165 -8.14 4.06 24.87
C HIS A 165 -7.78 4.27 23.40
N ASP A 166 -7.14 5.40 23.06
CA ASP A 166 -6.76 5.71 21.68
C ASP A 166 -5.72 4.70 21.15
N PHE A 167 -4.75 4.34 22.00
CA PHE A 167 -3.74 3.35 21.66
C PHE A 167 -4.37 1.98 21.35
N TYR A 168 -5.19 1.44 22.26
CA TYR A 168 -5.82 0.13 22.05
C TYR A 168 -6.78 0.12 20.86
N THR A 169 -7.52 1.21 20.65
CA THR A 169 -8.40 1.35 19.47
C THR A 169 -7.58 1.31 18.18
N HIS A 170 -6.44 1.99 18.14
CA HIS A 170 -5.53 1.90 16.99
C HIS A 170 -5.02 0.47 16.80
N MET A 171 -4.52 -0.18 17.86
CA MET A 171 -4.00 -1.55 17.78
C MET A 171 -5.06 -2.56 17.32
N GLU A 172 -6.33 -2.37 17.68
CA GLU A 172 -7.45 -3.18 17.19
C GLU A 172 -7.63 -3.11 15.68
N THR A 173 -7.39 -1.94 15.06
CA THR A 173 -7.49 -1.78 13.59
C THR A 173 -6.35 -2.43 12.84
N GLN A 174 -5.20 -2.65 13.49
CA GLN A 174 -4.01 -3.19 12.83
C GLN A 174 -4.04 -4.72 12.70
N ASP A 175 -4.84 -5.41 13.54
CA ASP A 175 -4.91 -6.88 13.63
C ASP A 175 -3.53 -7.55 13.51
N LEU A 176 -2.59 -7.21 14.40
CA LEU A 176 -1.21 -7.72 14.34
C LEU A 176 -1.17 -9.24 14.54
N ARG A 177 -0.99 -9.97 13.43
CA ARG A 177 -0.88 -11.43 13.40
C ARG A 177 0.57 -11.86 13.24
N THR A 178 1.03 -12.75 14.11
CA THR A 178 2.35 -13.38 14.01
C THR A 178 2.38 -14.39 12.86
N LEU A 179 3.57 -14.89 12.53
CA LEU A 179 3.74 -16.03 11.63
C LEU A 179 3.08 -17.31 12.15
N GLN A 180 2.87 -17.46 13.46
CA GLN A 180 2.13 -18.59 14.03
C GLN A 180 0.61 -18.36 14.00
N GLY A 181 0.16 -17.12 13.88
CA GLY A 181 -1.23 -16.73 13.56
C GLY A 181 -2.02 -16.17 14.74
N GLU A 182 -1.47 -16.19 15.95
CA GLU A 182 -2.02 -15.47 17.09
C GLU A 182 -1.96 -13.96 16.88
N ARG A 183 -2.85 -13.25 17.58
CA ARG A 183 -2.86 -11.80 17.62
C ARG A 183 -2.09 -11.31 18.84
N VAL A 184 -1.16 -10.40 18.61
CA VAL A 184 -0.33 -9.81 19.68
C VAL A 184 -0.76 -8.39 20.04
N LYS A 185 -0.29 -7.89 21.19
CA LYS A 185 -0.72 -6.60 21.75
C LYS A 185 0.23 -5.45 21.46
N SER A 186 1.45 -5.75 21.01
CA SER A 186 2.44 -4.75 20.62
C SER A 186 3.23 -5.16 19.37
N TYR A 187 3.85 -4.19 18.70
CA TYR A 187 4.73 -4.46 17.57
C TYR A 187 6.02 -5.16 18.01
N GLU A 188 6.50 -4.88 19.21
CA GLU A 188 7.64 -5.55 19.83
C GLU A 188 7.35 -7.03 20.07
N GLU A 189 6.18 -7.37 20.61
CA GLU A 189 5.73 -8.76 20.71
C GLU A 189 5.64 -9.43 19.34
N LEU A 190 5.14 -8.72 18.30
CA LEU A 190 5.11 -9.25 16.94
C LEU A 190 6.52 -9.58 16.43
N GLN A 191 7.48 -8.68 16.65
CA GLN A 191 8.87 -8.88 16.24
C GLN A 191 9.51 -10.05 16.98
N ILE A 192 9.27 -10.17 18.29
CA ILE A 192 9.77 -11.27 19.12
C ILE A 192 9.17 -12.61 18.66
N ALA A 193 7.85 -12.68 18.52
CA ALA A 193 7.12 -13.85 18.08
C ALA A 193 7.60 -14.33 16.69
N ASN A 194 7.69 -13.42 15.73
CA ASN A 194 8.17 -13.73 14.38
C ASN A 194 9.64 -14.17 14.40
N TRP A 195 10.49 -13.54 15.21
CA TRP A 195 11.88 -13.97 15.36
C TRP A 195 12.01 -15.38 15.95
N LEU A 196 11.22 -15.71 16.99
CA LEU A 196 11.16 -17.07 17.55
C LEU A 196 10.71 -18.07 16.49
N TYR A 197 9.68 -17.71 15.71
CA TYR A 197 9.21 -18.52 14.60
C TYR A 197 10.30 -18.72 13.52
N GLU A 198 10.96 -17.67 13.07
CA GLU A 198 12.02 -17.79 12.06
C GLU A 198 13.18 -18.67 12.53
N ASN A 199 13.51 -18.61 13.82
CA ASN A 199 14.63 -19.34 14.40
C ASN A 199 14.28 -20.76 14.88
N GLY A 200 13.08 -21.24 14.58
CA GLY A 200 12.64 -22.60 14.93
C GLY A 200 12.41 -22.81 16.42
N VAL A 201 12.15 -21.75 17.16
CA VAL A 201 11.86 -21.81 18.60
C VAL A 201 10.35 -21.90 18.76
N GLU A 202 9.86 -23.03 19.25
CA GLU A 202 8.43 -23.22 19.54
C GLU A 202 8.04 -22.46 20.82
N TYR A 203 6.94 -21.71 20.77
CA TYR A 203 6.46 -20.91 21.89
C TYR A 203 4.94 -20.95 22.05
N GLU A 204 4.50 -20.62 23.26
CA GLU A 204 3.12 -20.31 23.62
C GLU A 204 3.04 -18.80 23.92
N TYR A 205 2.07 -18.10 23.33
CA TYR A 205 1.81 -16.67 23.57
C TYR A 205 0.75 -16.49 24.67
N GLU A 206 1.05 -15.63 25.65
CA GLU A 206 0.23 -15.39 26.86
C GLU A 206 -0.30 -16.66 27.56
N PRO A 207 0.52 -17.72 27.78
CA PRO A 207 0.06 -18.90 28.48
C PRO A 207 -0.26 -18.57 29.94
N ILE A 208 -1.17 -19.32 30.54
CA ILE A 208 -1.38 -19.26 31.98
C ILE A 208 -0.10 -19.71 32.68
N TYR A 209 0.42 -18.89 33.59
CA TYR A 209 1.61 -19.22 34.35
C TYR A 209 1.41 -20.51 35.15
N GLU A 210 2.41 -21.41 35.11
CA GLU A 210 2.24 -22.79 35.55
C GLU A 210 2.02 -22.94 37.06
N HIS A 211 2.51 -21.97 37.85
CA HIS A 211 2.31 -21.94 39.29
C HIS A 211 1.14 -21.03 39.67
N LYS A 212 0.21 -21.57 40.46
CA LYS A 212 -0.87 -20.77 41.03
C LYS A 212 -0.31 -19.71 41.98
N ILE A 213 -0.55 -18.45 41.66
CA ILE A 213 -0.21 -17.31 42.52
C ILE A 213 -1.40 -17.04 43.44
N ALA A 214 -1.17 -17.04 44.76
CA ALA A 214 -2.22 -16.92 45.77
C ALA A 214 -3.10 -15.68 45.58
N GLU A 215 -4.41 -15.87 45.80
CA GLU A 215 -5.52 -15.00 45.42
C GLU A 215 -5.40 -13.55 45.94
N THR A 216 -5.41 -12.60 45.01
CA THR A 216 -5.59 -11.16 45.28
C THR A 216 -6.79 -10.56 44.51
N GLY A 217 -7.67 -11.40 43.96
CA GLY A 217 -8.78 -10.97 43.08
C GLY A 217 -8.34 -10.47 41.70
N ARG A 218 -7.07 -10.69 41.32
CA ARG A 218 -6.49 -10.35 40.02
C ARG A 218 -6.67 -11.49 39.01
N ARG A 219 -6.64 -11.17 37.71
CA ARG A 219 -6.54 -12.17 36.64
C ARG A 219 -5.28 -13.02 36.84
N GLU A 220 -5.32 -14.26 36.35
CA GLU A 220 -4.17 -15.15 36.35
C GLU A 220 -2.98 -14.49 35.63
N TYR A 221 -1.78 -14.71 36.16
CA TYR A 221 -0.56 -14.19 35.54
C TYR A 221 -0.32 -14.89 34.22
N GLN A 222 -0.16 -14.10 33.16
CA GLN A 222 0.16 -14.56 31.81
C GLN A 222 1.43 -13.82 31.36
N PRO A 223 2.61 -14.46 31.38
CA PRO A 223 3.80 -13.91 30.74
C PRO A 223 3.61 -13.84 29.22
N ASP A 224 4.27 -12.91 28.54
CA ASP A 224 4.05 -12.69 27.10
C ASP A 224 4.36 -13.94 26.27
N PHE A 225 5.44 -14.65 26.60
CA PHE A 225 5.78 -15.92 25.94
C PHE A 225 6.28 -16.97 26.92
N ARG A 226 6.06 -18.24 26.57
CA ARG A 226 6.75 -19.40 27.14
C ARG A 226 7.33 -20.25 26.02
N LEU A 227 8.61 -20.58 26.10
CA LEU A 227 9.26 -21.46 25.14
C LEU A 227 8.95 -22.92 25.48
N VAL A 228 8.45 -23.68 24.50
CA VAL A 228 7.91 -25.03 24.72
C VAL A 228 9.00 -26.01 25.12
N GLU A 229 10.16 -25.98 24.47
CA GLU A 229 11.24 -26.94 24.72
C GLU A 229 12.02 -26.63 26.02
N SER A 230 12.34 -25.36 26.29
CA SER A 230 13.16 -24.96 27.43
C SER A 230 12.36 -24.57 28.68
N GLY A 231 11.05 -24.34 28.56
CA GLY A 231 10.19 -23.86 29.64
C GLY A 231 10.42 -22.40 30.04
N ILE A 232 11.31 -21.68 29.35
CA ILE A 232 11.67 -20.30 29.66
C ILE A 232 10.53 -19.35 29.38
N TYR A 233 10.36 -18.36 30.26
CA TYR A 233 9.41 -17.29 30.08
C TYR A 233 10.08 -16.04 29.52
N ILE A 234 9.38 -15.32 28.65
CA ILE A 234 9.82 -14.03 28.12
C ILE A 234 8.77 -12.97 28.47
N GLU A 235 9.26 -11.82 28.94
CA GLU A 235 8.46 -10.62 29.18
C GLU A 235 9.04 -9.44 28.37
N HIS A 236 8.17 -8.72 27.67
CA HIS A 236 8.48 -7.48 27.00
C HIS A 236 7.98 -6.30 27.83
N PHE A 237 8.91 -5.44 28.23
CA PHE A 237 8.60 -4.25 29.00
C PHE A 237 8.59 -2.99 28.14
N GLY A 238 7.44 -2.31 28.14
CA GLY A 238 7.12 -1.02 27.53
C GLY A 238 7.86 0.17 28.13
N VAL A 239 9.16 0.06 28.41
CA VAL A 239 9.97 1.12 29.02
C VAL A 239 11.04 1.64 28.06
N ARG A 240 11.20 2.97 28.03
CA ARG A 240 12.28 3.67 27.31
C ARG A 240 13.29 4.26 28.29
N ARG A 241 14.49 4.60 27.81
CA ARG A 241 15.50 5.31 28.60
C ARG A 241 15.44 6.80 28.31
N GLN A 242 15.45 7.62 29.36
CA GLN A 242 15.59 9.06 29.27
C GLN A 242 16.85 9.49 30.00
N LYS A 243 17.70 10.26 29.32
CA LYS A 243 18.83 10.94 29.95
C LYS A 243 18.32 12.16 30.72
N MET A 244 18.69 12.22 31.99
CA MET A 244 18.38 13.32 32.89
C MET A 244 19.43 14.42 32.79
N ALA A 245 19.10 15.60 33.31
CA ALA A 245 19.99 16.77 33.30
C ALA A 245 21.30 16.55 34.08
N ASP A 246 21.32 15.62 35.04
CA ASP A 246 22.48 15.22 35.83
C ASP A 246 23.33 14.11 35.15
N GLY A 247 22.96 13.69 33.94
CA GLY A 247 23.62 12.62 33.20
C GLY A 247 23.20 11.20 33.60
N SER A 248 22.33 11.04 34.59
CA SER A 248 21.75 9.73 34.94
C SER A 248 20.72 9.28 33.90
N GLU A 249 20.53 7.96 33.77
CA GLU A 249 19.48 7.39 32.93
C GLU A 249 18.31 6.94 33.81
N ARG A 250 17.09 7.29 33.41
CA ARG A 250 15.86 6.85 34.06
C ARG A 250 14.99 6.10 33.07
N LEU A 251 14.40 4.99 33.53
CA LEU A 251 13.33 4.32 32.81
C LEU A 251 12.06 5.16 32.84
N ILE A 252 11.44 5.35 31.67
CA ILE A 252 10.17 6.04 31.48
C ILE A 252 9.17 5.12 30.80
N THR A 253 7.89 5.30 31.09
CA THR A 253 6.76 4.59 30.49
C THR A 253 6.06 5.45 29.45
N ALA A 254 5.03 4.91 28.78
CA ALA A 254 4.15 5.69 27.92
C ALA A 254 3.38 6.77 28.70
N PRO A 255 2.94 7.88 28.07
CA PRO A 255 2.36 9.04 28.76
C PRO A 255 1.15 8.73 29.65
N PHE A 256 0.36 7.74 29.27
CA PHE A 256 -0.86 7.32 29.97
C PHE A 256 -0.65 6.18 30.98
N VAL A 257 0.59 5.76 31.20
CA VAL A 257 0.95 4.66 32.09
C VAL A 257 1.61 5.21 33.36
N ASP A 258 1.03 4.90 34.53
CA ASP A 258 1.66 5.21 35.80
C ASP A 258 2.99 4.47 35.91
N ARG A 259 4.07 5.23 35.94
CA ARG A 259 5.42 4.69 35.90
C ARG A 259 5.74 3.85 37.12
N ASP A 260 5.36 4.31 38.32
CA ASP A 260 5.79 3.67 39.56
C ASP A 260 5.00 2.38 39.79
N GLU A 261 3.71 2.37 39.45
CA GLU A 261 2.90 1.14 39.39
C GLU A 261 3.47 0.14 38.36
N TYR A 262 3.83 0.61 37.16
CA TYR A 262 4.40 -0.25 36.12
C TYR A 262 5.72 -0.89 36.55
N LEU A 263 6.66 -0.11 37.10
CA LEU A 263 7.93 -0.62 37.59
C LEU A 263 7.76 -1.57 38.77
N ALA A 264 6.80 -1.32 39.67
CA ALA A 264 6.45 -2.27 40.73
C ALA A 264 5.89 -3.59 40.16
N GLY A 265 5.12 -3.51 39.07
CA GLY A 265 4.65 -4.68 38.32
C GLY A 265 5.79 -5.51 37.72
N MET A 266 6.79 -4.84 37.12
CA MET A 266 8.00 -5.52 36.61
C MET A 266 8.73 -6.27 37.72
N GLU A 267 8.94 -5.60 38.85
CA GLU A 267 9.65 -6.19 40.00
C GLU A 267 8.87 -7.35 40.61
N TRP A 268 7.55 -7.23 40.69
CA TRP A 268 6.68 -8.32 41.12
C TRP A 268 6.82 -9.55 40.20
N LYS A 269 6.85 -9.37 38.87
CA LYS A 269 7.06 -10.49 37.93
C LYS A 269 8.39 -11.19 38.19
N ARG A 270 9.49 -10.44 38.37
CA ARG A 270 10.81 -11.00 38.73
C ARG A 270 10.75 -11.84 40.01
N GLN A 271 10.09 -11.32 41.05
CA GLN A 271 9.94 -12.02 42.32
C GLN A 271 9.10 -13.28 42.19
N VAL A 272 8.06 -13.29 41.36
CA VAL A 272 7.28 -14.48 41.06
C VAL A 272 8.17 -15.56 40.46
N HIS A 273 8.95 -15.23 39.43
CA HIS A 273 9.84 -16.20 38.79
C HIS A 273 10.96 -16.68 39.74
N ALA A 274 11.58 -15.76 40.49
CA ALA A 274 12.58 -16.10 41.49
C ALA A 274 12.05 -16.99 42.63
N LYS A 275 10.81 -16.77 43.08
CA LYS A 275 10.17 -17.57 44.13
C LYS A 275 9.85 -18.99 43.66
N HIS A 276 9.52 -19.14 42.38
CA HIS A 276 9.08 -20.40 41.79
C HIS A 276 10.20 -21.13 41.01
N ASP A 277 11.42 -20.60 41.03
CA ASP A 277 12.60 -21.16 40.36
C ASP A 277 12.41 -21.34 38.84
N THR A 278 11.69 -20.40 38.22
CA THR A 278 11.49 -20.34 36.77
C THR A 278 12.41 -19.28 36.17
N THR A 279 12.83 -19.50 34.92
CA THR A 279 13.72 -18.56 34.22
C THR A 279 12.91 -17.53 33.47
N LEU A 280 13.17 -16.24 33.75
CA LEU A 280 12.58 -15.09 33.08
C LEU A 280 13.63 -14.36 32.24
N ILE A 281 13.37 -14.22 30.94
CA ILE A 281 14.12 -13.37 30.02
C ILE A 281 13.33 -12.08 29.78
N GLU A 282 13.97 -10.94 30.00
CA GLU A 282 13.35 -9.63 29.84
C GLU A 282 13.82 -8.97 28.55
N THR A 283 12.89 -8.40 27.79
CA THR A 283 13.18 -7.50 26.67
C THR A 283 12.54 -6.15 26.94
N TYR A 284 13.03 -5.09 26.29
CA TYR A 284 12.54 -3.74 26.58
C TYR A 284 12.39 -2.88 25.32
N SER A 285 11.43 -1.94 25.33
CA SER A 285 11.22 -1.05 24.19
C SER A 285 12.42 -0.13 23.91
N TYR A 286 13.26 0.21 24.89
CA TYR A 286 14.52 0.91 24.62
C TYR A 286 15.48 0.08 23.75
N GLU A 287 15.48 -1.25 23.85
CA GLU A 287 16.33 -2.11 23.02
C GLU A 287 15.90 -2.00 21.56
N ARG A 288 14.60 -1.82 21.30
CA ARG A 288 14.10 -1.54 19.96
C ARG A 288 14.48 -0.15 19.46
N GLN A 289 14.38 0.89 20.28
CA GLN A 289 14.82 2.24 19.90
C GLN A 289 16.30 2.29 19.52
N GLU A 290 17.09 1.43 20.15
CA GLU A 290 18.52 1.27 19.90
C GLU A 290 18.82 0.26 18.77
N GLY A 291 17.79 -0.32 18.13
CA GLY A 291 17.95 -1.26 17.02
C GLY A 291 18.50 -2.65 17.41
N ARG A 292 18.45 -3.01 18.70
CA ARG A 292 19.07 -4.22 19.26
C ARG A 292 18.10 -5.19 19.93
N LEU A 293 16.78 -5.01 19.77
CA LEU A 293 15.77 -5.87 20.40
C LEU A 293 16.02 -7.36 20.09
N LEU A 294 16.11 -7.70 18.80
CA LEU A 294 16.22 -9.08 18.36
C LEU A 294 17.63 -9.66 18.59
N THR A 295 18.69 -8.85 18.42
CA THR A 295 20.06 -9.28 18.72
C THR A 295 20.24 -9.51 20.22
N GLY A 296 19.72 -8.62 21.06
CA GLY A 296 19.75 -8.77 22.51
C GLY A 296 18.91 -9.95 22.99
N LEU A 297 17.75 -10.20 22.36
CA LEU A 297 16.98 -11.42 22.63
C LEU A 297 17.78 -12.69 22.31
N ALA A 298 18.43 -12.72 21.14
CA ALA A 298 19.26 -13.86 20.73
C ALA A 298 20.40 -14.14 21.73
N GLU A 299 21.10 -13.09 22.18
CA GLU A 299 22.17 -13.19 23.19
C GLU A 299 21.65 -13.74 24.53
N LYS A 300 20.49 -13.26 24.99
CA LYS A 300 19.85 -13.71 26.24
C LYS A 300 19.37 -15.15 26.17
N LEU A 301 18.94 -15.63 24.98
CA LEU A 301 18.47 -17.00 24.78
C LEU A 301 19.59 -17.99 24.47
N ALA A 302 20.74 -17.54 23.95
CA ALA A 302 21.85 -18.40 23.55
C ALA A 302 22.32 -19.42 24.61
N PRO A 303 22.35 -19.12 25.93
CA PRO A 303 22.71 -20.11 26.95
C PRO A 303 21.67 -21.22 27.15
N HIS A 304 20.45 -21.04 26.64
CA HIS A 304 19.30 -21.85 27.01
C HIS A 304 18.58 -22.53 25.84
N VAL A 305 18.74 -22.01 24.63
CA VAL A 305 18.00 -22.46 23.45
C VAL A 305 18.97 -22.70 22.30
N THR A 306 18.80 -23.83 21.62
CA THR A 306 19.51 -24.11 20.36
C THR A 306 18.62 -23.70 19.20
N LEU A 307 19.02 -22.68 18.45
CA LEU A 307 18.26 -22.20 17.29
C LEU A 307 18.33 -23.21 16.15
N LYS A 308 17.19 -23.45 15.50
CA LYS A 308 17.06 -24.31 14.32
C LYS A 308 16.26 -23.56 13.26
N PRO A 309 16.88 -22.59 12.54
CA PRO A 309 16.15 -21.71 11.64
C PRO A 309 15.25 -22.46 10.66
N ARG A 310 13.99 -22.03 10.56
CA ARG A 310 13.01 -22.63 9.66
C ARG A 310 13.42 -22.33 8.20
N PRO A 311 13.19 -23.26 7.26
CA PRO A 311 13.45 -23.00 5.85
C PRO A 311 12.68 -21.77 5.37
N VAL A 312 13.35 -20.97 4.57
CA VAL A 312 12.84 -19.73 3.98
C VAL A 312 11.53 -19.96 3.22
N ASP A 313 11.43 -21.04 2.45
CA ASP A 313 10.21 -21.39 1.70
C ASP A 313 9.02 -21.65 2.64
N THR A 314 9.26 -22.30 3.79
CA THR A 314 8.23 -22.54 4.81
C THR A 314 7.70 -21.24 5.41
N ILE A 315 8.59 -20.27 5.66
CA ILE A 315 8.21 -18.96 6.18
C ILE A 315 7.41 -18.19 5.11
N TYR A 316 7.83 -18.24 3.85
CA TYR A 316 7.13 -17.57 2.76
C TYR A 316 5.74 -18.16 2.51
N ASP A 317 5.60 -19.49 2.44
CA ASP A 317 4.31 -20.15 2.32
C ASP A 317 3.38 -19.74 3.46
N ARG A 318 3.91 -19.57 4.68
CA ARG A 318 3.14 -19.08 5.81
C ARG A 318 2.66 -17.64 5.64
N ILE A 319 3.49 -16.73 5.12
CA ILE A 319 3.10 -15.35 4.80
C ILE A 319 2.00 -15.32 3.74
N VAL A 320 2.06 -16.21 2.75
CA VAL A 320 1.01 -16.39 1.72
C VAL A 320 -0.30 -16.85 2.36
N GLU A 321 -0.26 -17.85 3.26
CA GLU A 321 -1.45 -18.33 3.98
C GLU A 321 -2.13 -17.25 4.82
N LEU A 322 -1.33 -16.36 5.42
CA LEU A 322 -1.83 -15.20 6.18
C LEU A 322 -2.42 -14.10 5.29
N LYS A 323 -2.45 -14.29 3.97
CA LYS A 323 -2.95 -13.34 2.95
C LYS A 323 -2.26 -11.98 2.93
N GLN A 324 -1.11 -11.83 3.59
CA GLN A 324 -0.36 -10.57 3.60
C GLN A 324 0.21 -10.24 2.21
N VAL A 325 0.54 -11.26 1.42
CA VAL A 325 1.05 -11.11 0.05
C VAL A 325 0.02 -10.48 -0.89
N ASP A 326 -1.28 -10.58 -0.60
CA ASP A 326 -2.35 -10.09 -1.46
C ASP A 326 -2.34 -8.57 -1.56
N ASP A 327 -2.31 -7.90 -0.42
CA ASP A 327 -2.33 -6.43 -0.38
C ASP A 327 -1.02 -5.83 -0.86
N PHE A 328 0.11 -6.48 -0.56
CA PHE A 328 1.40 -6.13 -1.14
C PHE A 328 1.41 -6.27 -2.67
N SER A 329 0.84 -7.35 -3.22
CA SER A 329 0.77 -7.56 -4.67
C SER A 329 -0.07 -6.49 -5.36
N LYS A 330 -1.17 -6.03 -4.73
CA LYS A 330 -1.96 -4.90 -5.23
C LYS A 330 -1.18 -3.59 -5.17
N MET A 331 -0.48 -3.33 -4.07
CA MET A 331 0.37 -2.14 -3.92
C MET A 331 1.47 -2.13 -4.99
N LEU A 332 2.19 -3.24 -5.16
CA LEU A 332 3.23 -3.40 -6.17
C LEU A 332 2.68 -3.26 -7.58
N GLY A 333 1.51 -3.84 -7.86
CA GLY A 333 0.83 -3.67 -9.14
C GLY A 333 0.48 -2.21 -9.42
N THR A 334 0.00 -1.48 -8.42
CA THR A 334 -0.27 -0.03 -8.53
C THR A 334 1.01 0.76 -8.76
N PHE A 335 2.08 0.45 -8.03
CA PHE A 335 3.40 1.05 -8.21
C PHE A 335 3.89 0.85 -9.64
N LEU A 336 3.89 -0.40 -10.15
CA LEU A 336 4.37 -0.72 -11.49
C LEU A 336 3.58 0.01 -12.59
N ARG A 337 2.26 0.12 -12.44
CA ARG A 337 1.41 0.90 -13.36
C ARG A 337 1.81 2.37 -13.38
N LYS A 338 1.96 2.99 -12.19
CA LYS A 338 2.36 4.40 -12.06
C LYS A 338 3.78 4.65 -12.53
N PHE A 339 4.70 3.75 -12.21
CA PHE A 339 6.10 3.78 -12.63
C PHE A 339 6.18 3.82 -14.16
N LYS A 340 5.49 2.89 -14.83
CA LYS A 340 5.42 2.83 -16.29
C LYS A 340 4.72 4.04 -16.90
N SER A 341 3.56 4.44 -16.38
CA SER A 341 2.79 5.56 -16.96
C SER A 341 3.46 6.92 -16.78
N GLY A 342 4.23 7.07 -15.69
CA GLY A 342 4.96 8.30 -15.41
C GLY A 342 6.30 8.42 -16.15
N GLY A 343 6.73 7.37 -16.87
CA GLY A 343 8.02 7.36 -17.56
C GLY A 343 9.22 7.39 -16.61
N TYR A 344 9.05 6.87 -15.39
CA TYR A 344 10.11 6.84 -14.40
C TYR A 344 11.19 5.80 -14.76
N SER A 345 12.42 6.09 -14.36
CA SER A 345 13.58 5.20 -14.42
C SER A 345 13.91 4.63 -13.03
N LEU A 346 14.73 3.58 -12.97
CA LEU A 346 15.19 3.03 -11.69
C LEU A 346 15.95 4.07 -10.85
N GLN A 347 16.69 4.97 -11.51
CA GLN A 347 17.42 6.05 -10.85
C GLN A 347 16.48 7.08 -10.18
N ASP A 348 15.27 7.28 -10.73
CA ASP A 348 14.24 8.11 -10.09
C ASP A 348 13.67 7.49 -8.80
N CYS A 349 13.76 6.17 -8.66
CA CYS A 349 13.39 5.49 -7.42
C CYS A 349 14.47 5.64 -6.35
N GLU A 350 15.74 5.49 -6.73
CA GLU A 350 16.88 5.60 -5.81
C GLU A 350 17.01 7.01 -5.19
N THR A 351 16.61 8.04 -5.92
CA THR A 351 16.69 9.44 -5.46
C THR A 351 15.53 9.88 -4.55
N LYS A 352 14.49 9.03 -4.42
CA LYS A 352 13.31 9.29 -3.59
C LYS A 352 13.29 8.53 -2.26
N SER A 353 14.31 7.69 -1.99
CA SER A 353 14.41 6.91 -0.76
C SER A 353 14.79 7.75 0.46
#